data_AF-A0A5E6ZQV7-F1
#
_entry.id   AF-A0A5E6ZQV7-F1
#
_cell.length_a   1.000
_cell.length_b   1.000
_cell.length_c   1.000
_cell.angle_alpha   90.00
_cell.angle_beta   90.00
_cell.angle_gamma   90.00
#
_symmetry.space_group_name_H-M   'P 1'
#
loop_
_entity.id
_entity.type
_entity.pdbx_description
1 polymer ?
#
loop_
_entity_poly.entity_id
_entity_poly.type
_entity_poly.pdbx_seq_one_letter_code
_entity_poly.pdbx_strand_id
1 'polypeptide(L)'
;MISSDSQAMGRVGEVITRTWQTADKMKKQRGPLPEDAPGNDNFRAKRYIAKYTINPAITHGVSHEVGSIEVGKWADLVLWRPAFFGVKPTLIIKGGAIAASLMGDANASIPTPQPVHYRPMFASYGGSRHATCLTFISQAAFDAGVPAALGLQKQIAVVKGCRDVQKKDLIHNGYLPAIEVDPQTYQVKADGVLLWCEPAEVLPMAQRYFLF
;
A
#
# COMPACT_ATOMS: atom_id res chain seq x y z
N MET A 1 9.58 -4.26 2.31
CA MET A 1 8.27 -3.75 1.83
C MET A 1 7.23 -4.84 2.07
N ILE A 2 5.95 -4.56 1.86
CA ILE A 2 4.88 -5.57 1.90
C ILE A 2 4.17 -5.56 0.55
N SER A 3 4.02 -6.72 -0.06
CA SER A 3 3.36 -6.96 -1.36
C SER A 3 2.32 -8.08 -1.21
N SER A 4 1.50 -8.29 -2.24
CA SER A 4 0.40 -9.25 -2.21
C SER A 4 0.78 -10.67 -2.62
N ASP A 5 1.67 -10.82 -3.60
CA ASP A 5 1.86 -12.05 -4.37
C ASP A 5 0.54 -12.61 -4.94
N SER A 6 -0.23 -11.73 -5.59
CA SER A 6 -1.64 -11.94 -5.91
C SER A 6 -1.90 -13.19 -6.75
N GLN A 7 -2.73 -14.10 -6.22
CA GLN A 7 -3.12 -15.38 -6.85
C GLN A 7 -1.97 -16.38 -7.07
N ALA A 8 -0.76 -16.06 -6.58
CA ALA A 8 0.43 -16.90 -6.67
C ALA A 8 1.11 -16.96 -5.29
N MET A 9 0.45 -17.57 -4.31
CA MET A 9 0.86 -17.61 -2.88
C MET A 9 0.53 -16.37 -2.03
N GLY A 10 -0.35 -15.48 -2.51
CA GLY A 10 -0.88 -14.42 -1.66
C GLY A 10 -2.16 -13.74 -2.14
N ARG A 11 -2.56 -12.68 -1.44
CA ARG A 11 -3.92 -12.11 -1.47
C ARG A 11 -3.89 -10.62 -1.83
N VAL A 12 -4.45 -10.27 -2.99
CA VAL A 12 -4.43 -8.91 -3.54
C VAL A 12 -5.12 -7.88 -2.64
N GLY A 13 -6.21 -8.27 -1.98
CA GLY A 13 -7.02 -7.39 -1.13
C GLY A 13 -6.47 -7.17 0.28
N GLU A 14 -5.35 -7.80 0.65
CA GLU A 14 -4.91 -7.86 2.04
C GLU A 14 -3.56 -7.17 2.34
N VAL A 15 -2.91 -6.53 1.36
CA VAL A 15 -1.61 -5.85 1.55
C VAL A 15 -1.67 -4.84 2.70
N ILE A 16 -2.69 -3.98 2.67
CA ILE A 16 -2.88 -2.93 3.69
C ILE A 16 -3.27 -3.57 5.03
N THR A 17 -4.25 -4.48 5.02
CA THR A 17 -4.73 -5.15 6.24
C THR A 17 -3.62 -5.91 6.96
N ARG A 18 -2.83 -6.71 6.25
CA ARG A 18 -1.72 -7.50 6.81
C ARG A 18 -0.59 -6.63 7.31
N THR A 19 -0.35 -5.48 6.69
CA THR A 19 0.60 -4.49 7.20
C THR A 19 0.20 -4.05 8.61
N TRP A 20 -1.05 -3.66 8.81
CA TRP A 20 -1.53 -3.15 10.10
C TRP A 20 -1.73 -4.24 11.14
N GLN A 21 -2.16 -5.44 10.76
CA GLN A 21 -2.17 -6.62 11.65
C GLN A 21 -0.76 -6.97 12.15
N THR A 22 0.25 -6.85 11.29
CA THR A 22 1.65 -7.07 11.71
C THR A 22 2.11 -5.99 12.68
N ALA A 23 1.78 -4.73 12.42
CA ALA A 23 2.08 -3.62 13.33
C ALA A 23 1.45 -3.82 14.72
N ASP A 24 0.18 -4.23 14.74
CA ASP A 24 -0.59 -4.52 15.96
C ASP A 24 0.01 -5.70 16.74
N LYS A 25 0.28 -6.84 16.08
CA LYS A 25 0.91 -8.01 16.72
C LYS A 25 2.25 -7.63 17.35
N MET A 26 3.09 -6.91 16.62
CA MET A 26 4.40 -6.48 17.11
C MET A 26 4.29 -5.50 18.28
N LYS A 27 3.28 -4.63 18.31
CA LYS A 27 2.99 -3.80 19.48
C LYS A 27 2.63 -4.65 20.69
N LYS A 28 1.70 -5.59 20.54
CA LYS A 28 1.22 -6.43 21.63
C LYS A 28 2.32 -7.29 22.24
N GLN A 29 3.20 -7.83 21.41
CA GLN A 29 4.26 -8.75 21.86
C GLN A 29 5.56 -8.03 22.28
N ARG A 30 5.87 -6.86 21.70
CA ARG A 30 7.17 -6.17 21.93
C ARG A 30 7.04 -4.80 22.59
N GLY A 31 5.82 -4.34 22.88
CA GLY A 31 5.56 -3.01 23.42
C GLY A 31 5.73 -1.89 22.39
N PRO A 32 5.78 -0.61 22.82
CA PRO A 32 6.10 0.54 21.98
C PRO A 32 7.50 0.42 21.33
N LEU A 33 7.73 1.07 20.19
CA LEU A 33 9.08 1.21 19.67
C LEU A 33 9.86 2.25 20.49
N PRO A 34 11.20 2.15 20.58
CA PRO A 34 12.03 3.18 21.22
C PRO A 34 11.83 4.59 20.65
N GLU A 35 11.50 4.69 19.36
CA GLU A 35 11.26 5.95 18.66
C GLU A 35 9.81 6.47 18.78
N ASP A 36 8.89 5.69 19.38
CA ASP A 36 7.51 6.15 19.62
C ASP A 36 7.47 7.12 20.81
N ALA A 37 6.73 8.23 20.66
CA ALA A 37 6.53 9.19 21.74
C ALA A 37 5.43 8.71 22.72
N PRO A 38 5.45 9.17 23.98
CA PRO A 38 4.42 8.80 24.96
C PRO A 38 3.00 9.08 24.44
N GLY A 39 2.11 8.09 24.58
CA GLY A 39 0.68 8.22 24.24
C GLY A 39 0.33 8.04 22.76
N ASN A 40 1.27 7.67 21.88
CA ASN A 40 0.96 7.36 20.49
C ASN A 40 1.90 6.29 19.89
N ASP A 41 1.59 5.83 18.67
CA ASP A 41 2.38 4.87 17.89
C ASP A 41 2.82 5.49 16.55
N ASN A 42 3.05 6.80 16.51
CA ASN A 42 3.23 7.52 15.24
C ASN A 42 4.46 7.03 14.47
N PHE A 43 5.55 6.71 15.16
CA PHE A 43 6.75 6.24 14.47
C PHE A 43 6.53 4.83 13.91
N ARG A 44 5.90 3.93 14.68
CA ARG A 44 5.42 2.64 14.15
C ARG A 44 4.50 2.84 12.95
N ALA A 45 3.50 3.71 13.04
CA ALA A 45 2.56 3.95 11.96
C ALA A 45 3.26 4.44 10.68
N LYS A 46 4.17 5.41 10.80
CA LYS A 46 5.01 5.89 9.69
C LYS A 46 5.89 4.78 9.10
N ARG A 47 6.53 3.98 9.96
CA ARG A 47 7.35 2.83 9.54
C ARG A 47 6.56 1.81 8.73
N TYR A 48 5.31 1.55 9.10
CA TYR A 48 4.48 0.53 8.45
C TYR A 48 3.75 1.04 7.21
N ILE A 49 3.20 2.26 7.20
CA ILE A 49 2.56 2.82 5.99
C ILE A 49 3.56 2.92 4.84
N ALA A 50 4.81 3.30 5.13
CA ALA A 50 5.87 3.38 4.12
C ALA A 50 6.13 2.04 3.42
N LYS A 51 5.79 0.89 4.02
CA LYS A 51 6.03 -0.45 3.44
C LYS A 51 5.17 -0.75 2.23
N TYR A 52 4.01 -0.10 2.07
CA TYR A 52 3.09 -0.28 0.94
C TYR A 52 2.78 1.01 0.17
N THR A 53 3.34 2.15 0.58
CA THR A 53 3.21 3.43 -0.13
C THR A 53 4.52 3.86 -0.78
N ILE A 54 5.39 4.57 -0.04
CA ILE A 54 6.54 5.26 -0.63
C ILE A 54 7.70 4.32 -0.97
N ASN A 55 7.96 3.29 -0.16
CA ASN A 55 9.11 2.41 -0.40
C ASN A 55 8.96 1.57 -1.68
N PRO A 56 7.79 0.97 -1.97
CA PRO A 56 7.55 0.37 -3.29
C PRO A 56 7.75 1.36 -4.44
N ALA A 57 7.29 2.60 -4.29
CA ALA A 57 7.44 3.62 -5.32
C ALA A 57 8.90 4.01 -5.57
N ILE A 58 9.71 4.13 -4.50
CA ILE A 58 11.16 4.38 -4.60
C ILE A 58 11.85 3.21 -5.31
N THR A 59 11.60 1.98 -4.87
CA THR A 59 12.25 0.78 -5.45
C THR A 59 11.93 0.62 -6.93
N HIS A 60 10.70 0.94 -7.35
CA HIS A 60 10.29 0.82 -8.75
C HIS A 60 10.57 2.07 -9.58
N GLY A 61 11.20 3.12 -9.02
CA GLY A 61 11.55 4.33 -9.77
C GLY A 61 10.35 5.19 -10.19
N VAL A 62 9.27 5.14 -9.42
CA VAL A 62 8.00 5.86 -9.68
C VAL A 62 7.61 6.81 -8.53
N SER A 63 8.50 7.00 -7.55
CA SER A 63 8.26 7.87 -6.38
C SER A 63 8.09 9.36 -6.70
N HIS A 64 8.48 9.78 -7.92
CA HIS A 64 8.24 11.14 -8.41
C HIS A 64 6.78 11.37 -8.81
N GLU A 65 6.04 10.31 -9.14
CA GLU A 65 4.61 10.39 -9.47
C GLU A 65 3.72 9.99 -8.28
N VAL A 66 4.05 8.92 -7.56
CA VAL A 66 3.13 8.29 -6.59
C VAL A 66 3.84 7.87 -5.30
N GLY A 67 3.06 7.35 -4.34
CA GLY A 67 3.57 6.68 -3.14
C GLY A 67 3.50 7.52 -1.86
N SER A 68 3.08 8.77 -1.91
CA SER A 68 2.90 9.62 -0.73
C SER A 68 2.01 10.83 -1.03
N ILE A 69 1.52 11.46 0.03
CA ILE A 69 0.76 12.70 -0.05
C ILE A 69 1.74 13.86 0.03
N GLU A 70 2.25 14.29 -1.12
CA GLU A 70 3.21 15.38 -1.26
C GLU A 70 2.80 16.25 -2.45
N VAL A 71 3.04 17.57 -2.35
CA VAL A 71 2.73 18.51 -3.43
C VAL A 71 3.55 18.13 -4.67
N GLY A 72 2.89 18.16 -5.84
CA GLY A 72 3.50 17.80 -7.13
C GLY A 72 3.35 16.33 -7.52
N LYS A 73 2.90 15.46 -6.60
CA LYS A 73 2.59 14.06 -6.93
C LYS A 73 1.18 13.87 -7.46
N TRP A 74 0.98 12.77 -8.18
CA TRP A 74 -0.31 12.35 -8.72
C TRP A 74 -1.34 12.16 -7.60
N ALA A 75 -2.55 12.69 -7.79
CA ALA A 75 -3.60 12.74 -6.77
C ALA A 75 -4.33 11.38 -6.59
N ASP A 76 -3.58 10.37 -6.19
CA ASP A 76 -4.07 9.04 -5.79
C ASP A 76 -4.23 8.97 -4.28
N LEU A 77 -5.47 9.08 -3.82
CA LEU A 77 -5.81 9.22 -2.41
C LEU A 77 -6.86 8.19 -2.01
N VAL A 78 -6.76 7.70 -0.78
CA VAL A 78 -7.74 6.77 -0.21
C VAL A 78 -8.26 7.35 1.10
N LEU A 79 -9.58 7.52 1.19
CA LEU A 79 -10.21 8.04 2.39
C LEU A 79 -10.75 6.89 3.22
N TRP A 80 -10.55 6.98 4.53
CA TRP A 80 -10.95 5.97 5.49
C TRP A 80 -11.81 6.59 6.58
N ARG A 81 -12.88 5.91 6.98
CA ARG A 81 -13.44 6.13 8.31
C ARG A 81 -12.50 5.46 9.32
N PRO A 82 -12.13 6.11 10.44
CA PRO A 82 -11.18 5.53 11.41
C PRO A 82 -11.54 4.11 11.86
N ALA A 83 -12.83 3.83 12.09
CA ALA A 83 -13.31 2.50 12.49
C ALA A 83 -13.07 1.39 11.45
N PHE A 84 -12.82 1.75 10.18
CA PHE A 84 -12.57 0.83 9.06
C PHE A 84 -11.16 0.97 8.47
N PHE A 85 -10.29 1.75 9.12
CA PHE A 85 -8.94 2.01 8.63
C PHE A 85 -8.18 0.71 8.39
N GLY A 86 -7.60 0.59 7.19
CA GLY A 86 -6.85 -0.57 6.75
C GLY A 86 -7.68 -1.81 6.42
N VAL A 87 -9.02 -1.74 6.53
CA VAL A 87 -9.94 -2.84 6.21
C VAL A 87 -10.74 -2.55 4.95
N LYS A 88 -11.61 -1.54 5.00
CA LYS A 88 -12.53 -1.16 3.91
C LYS A 88 -12.55 0.37 3.77
N PRO A 89 -11.88 0.96 2.74
CA PRO A 89 -11.89 2.41 2.55
C PRO A 89 -13.27 2.94 2.16
N THR A 90 -13.53 4.21 2.41
CA THR A 90 -14.79 4.86 1.99
C THR A 90 -14.75 5.26 0.51
N LEU A 91 -13.61 5.80 0.08
CA LEU A 91 -13.42 6.43 -1.22
C LEU A 91 -12.03 6.14 -1.76
N ILE A 92 -11.94 5.82 -3.05
CA ILE A 92 -10.69 5.64 -3.77
C ILE A 92 -10.66 6.69 -4.89
N ILE A 93 -9.73 7.62 -4.78
CA ILE A 93 -9.51 8.71 -5.73
C ILE A 93 -8.30 8.35 -6.59
N LYS A 94 -8.45 8.47 -7.90
CA LYS A 94 -7.39 8.31 -8.90
C LYS A 94 -7.26 9.60 -9.69
N GLY A 95 -6.06 10.18 -9.73
CA GLY A 95 -5.80 11.41 -10.51
C GLY A 95 -6.80 12.53 -10.22
N GLY A 96 -7.22 12.69 -8.96
CA GLY A 96 -8.18 13.73 -8.55
C GLY A 96 -9.67 13.41 -8.75
N ALA A 97 -10.03 12.26 -9.33
CA ALA A 97 -11.42 11.84 -9.51
C ALA A 97 -11.74 10.51 -8.82
N ILE A 98 -13.00 10.30 -8.43
CA ILE A 98 -13.40 9.11 -7.68
C ILE A 98 -13.47 7.90 -8.62
N ALA A 99 -12.63 6.90 -8.36
CA ALA A 99 -12.59 5.64 -9.11
C ALA A 99 -13.53 4.58 -8.53
N ALA A 100 -13.64 4.51 -7.20
CA ALA A 100 -14.57 3.61 -6.53
C ALA A 100 -14.99 4.18 -5.17
N SER A 101 -16.19 3.83 -4.74
CA SER A 101 -16.72 4.24 -3.43
C SER A 101 -17.69 3.19 -2.88
N LEU A 102 -17.95 3.26 -1.57
CA LEU A 102 -19.09 2.58 -0.97
C LEU A 102 -20.37 3.31 -1.36
N MET A 103 -21.27 2.61 -2.06
CA MET A 103 -22.52 3.16 -2.56
C MET A 103 -23.68 2.21 -2.28
N GLY A 104 -24.78 2.77 -1.82
CA GLY A 104 -26.03 2.08 -1.53
C GLY A 104 -26.84 1.67 -2.76
N ASP A 105 -28.15 1.59 -2.58
CA ASP A 105 -29.10 1.45 -3.67
C ASP A 105 -29.09 2.70 -4.58
N ALA A 106 -28.91 2.48 -5.88
CA ALA A 106 -28.85 3.54 -6.88
C ALA A 106 -30.22 4.15 -7.18
N ASN A 107 -31.31 3.45 -6.85
CA ASN A 107 -32.68 3.96 -7.01
C ASN A 107 -33.20 4.66 -5.75
N ALA A 108 -32.44 4.66 -4.66
CA ALA A 108 -32.85 5.31 -3.42
C ALA A 108 -32.72 6.85 -3.49
N SER A 109 -33.39 7.55 -2.58
CA SER A 109 -33.40 9.03 -2.55
C SER A 109 -32.06 9.67 -2.16
N ILE A 110 -31.17 8.92 -1.52
CA ILE A 110 -29.85 9.32 -1.05
C ILE A 110 -28.88 8.14 -1.21
N PRO A 111 -27.54 8.32 -1.16
CA PRO A 111 -26.57 7.26 -1.52
C PRO A 111 -26.27 6.23 -0.42
N THR A 112 -26.84 6.38 0.78
CA THR A 112 -26.57 5.55 1.98
C THR A 112 -27.52 4.38 2.27
N PRO A 113 -28.76 4.29 1.73
CA PRO A 113 -29.65 3.15 1.91
C PRO A 113 -29.05 1.86 1.38
N GLN A 114 -29.34 0.77 2.06
CA GLN A 114 -28.76 -0.54 1.76
C GLN A 114 -29.28 -1.10 0.42
N PRO A 115 -28.51 -1.98 -0.27
CA PRO A 115 -27.24 -2.56 0.16
C PRO A 115 -26.01 -1.70 -0.21
N VAL A 116 -25.20 -1.35 0.78
CA VAL A 116 -23.96 -0.59 0.59
C VAL A 116 -22.80 -1.53 0.27
N HIS A 117 -22.21 -1.36 -0.91
CA HIS A 117 -21.03 -2.11 -1.35
C HIS A 117 -20.16 -1.27 -2.28
N TYR A 118 -18.95 -1.76 -2.61
CA TYR A 118 -18.09 -1.06 -3.54
C TYR A 118 -18.67 -1.07 -4.94
N ARG A 119 -18.72 0.11 -5.54
CA ARG A 119 -19.10 0.28 -6.95
C ARG A 119 -18.03 1.10 -7.67
N PRO A 120 -17.71 0.77 -8.93
CA PRO A 120 -16.89 1.65 -9.76
C PRO A 120 -17.64 2.95 -10.01
N MET A 121 -16.92 4.06 -9.88
CA MET A 121 -17.41 5.43 -10.06
C MET A 121 -16.92 6.01 -11.39
N PHE A 122 -17.29 7.25 -11.70
CA PHE A 122 -17.05 7.86 -13.01
C PHE A 122 -15.60 7.78 -13.51
N ALA A 123 -14.58 7.84 -12.64
CA ALA A 123 -13.18 7.72 -13.07
C ALA A 123 -12.79 6.33 -13.59
N SER A 124 -13.64 5.32 -13.38
CA SER A 124 -13.44 3.97 -13.90
C SER A 124 -13.96 3.78 -15.33
N TYR A 125 -14.68 4.75 -15.90
CA TYR A 125 -15.38 4.61 -17.18
C TYR A 125 -14.85 5.57 -18.26
N GLY A 126 -15.04 5.16 -19.52
CA GLY A 126 -14.78 5.99 -20.71
C GLY A 126 -13.40 6.66 -20.73
N GLY A 127 -13.37 7.90 -21.22
CA GLY A 127 -12.17 8.73 -21.25
C GLY A 127 -11.63 9.13 -19.88
N SER A 128 -12.46 9.09 -18.83
CA SER A 128 -12.02 9.46 -17.47
C SER A 128 -10.96 8.49 -16.96
N ARG A 129 -11.07 7.19 -17.28
CA ARG A 129 -10.03 6.18 -16.99
C ARG A 129 -8.67 6.53 -17.61
N HIS A 130 -8.67 7.18 -18.78
CA HIS A 130 -7.44 7.57 -19.46
C HIS A 130 -6.81 8.81 -18.81
N ALA A 131 -7.64 9.79 -18.43
CA ALA A 131 -7.20 11.02 -17.79
C ALA A 131 -6.72 10.85 -16.34
N THR A 132 -7.21 9.81 -15.63
CA THR A 132 -6.99 9.65 -14.17
C THR A 132 -5.95 8.60 -13.81
N CYS A 133 -5.39 7.92 -14.81
CA CYS A 133 -4.45 6.81 -14.62
C CYS A 133 -3.15 7.04 -15.39
N LEU A 134 -2.06 6.53 -14.80
CA LEU A 134 -0.74 6.47 -15.40
C LEU A 134 -0.47 5.06 -15.95
N THR A 135 0.31 4.99 -17.02
CA THR A 135 1.01 3.78 -17.46
C THR A 135 2.51 4.02 -17.31
N PHE A 136 3.14 3.26 -16.43
CA PHE A 136 4.58 3.35 -16.22
C PHE A 136 5.34 2.52 -17.26
N ILE A 137 6.30 3.12 -17.94
CA ILE A 137 7.15 2.43 -18.93
C ILE A 137 8.62 2.78 -18.74
N SER A 138 9.51 2.03 -19.39
CA SER A 138 10.94 2.34 -19.42
C SER A 138 11.24 3.56 -20.32
N GLN A 139 12.35 4.23 -20.06
CA GLN A 139 12.85 5.33 -20.92
C GLN A 139 13.00 4.86 -22.38
N ALA A 140 13.57 3.67 -22.61
CA ALA A 140 13.74 3.12 -23.95
C ALA A 140 12.42 2.93 -24.71
N ALA A 141 11.35 2.49 -24.03
CA ALA A 141 10.04 2.33 -24.67
C ALA A 141 9.40 3.70 -25.00
N PHE A 142 9.62 4.69 -24.13
CA PHE A 142 9.18 6.06 -24.39
C PHE A 142 9.89 6.65 -25.61
N ASP A 143 11.23 6.57 -25.65
CA ASP A 143 12.06 7.11 -26.74
C ASP A 143 11.78 6.42 -28.08
N ALA A 144 11.45 5.13 -28.06
CA ALA A 144 11.05 4.36 -29.24
C ALA A 144 9.61 4.68 -29.73
N GLY A 145 8.90 5.60 -29.09
CA GLY A 145 7.55 5.99 -29.49
C GLY A 145 6.49 4.90 -29.27
N VAL A 146 6.74 3.92 -28.40
CA VAL A 146 5.84 2.79 -28.13
C VAL A 146 4.42 3.25 -27.75
N PRO A 147 4.22 4.29 -26.90
CA PRO A 147 2.88 4.75 -26.58
C PRO A 147 2.07 5.17 -27.80
N ALA A 148 2.68 5.89 -28.75
CA ALA A 148 2.03 6.33 -29.97
C ALA A 148 1.76 5.14 -30.91
N ALA A 149 2.75 4.25 -31.07
CA ALA A 149 2.62 3.06 -31.92
C ALA A 149 1.49 2.12 -31.46
N LEU A 150 1.27 2.00 -30.15
CA LEU A 150 0.20 1.18 -29.57
C LEU A 150 -1.12 1.94 -29.34
N GLY A 151 -1.18 3.25 -29.65
CA GLY A 151 -2.36 4.08 -29.41
C GLY A 151 -2.75 4.17 -27.93
N LEU A 152 -1.78 4.18 -27.01
CA LEU A 152 -2.05 4.27 -25.57
C LEU A 152 -2.67 5.64 -25.23
N GLN A 153 -3.83 5.60 -24.57
CA GLN A 153 -4.56 6.83 -24.23
C GLN A 153 -4.33 7.31 -22.80
N LYS A 154 -3.85 6.43 -21.90
CA LYS A 154 -3.49 6.82 -20.53
C LYS A 154 -2.28 7.73 -20.56
N GLN A 155 -2.17 8.59 -19.55
CA GLN A 155 -0.94 9.35 -19.34
C GLN A 155 0.25 8.40 -19.13
N ILE A 156 1.38 8.73 -19.72
CA ILE A 156 2.59 7.91 -19.67
C ILE A 156 3.55 8.52 -18.66
N ALA A 157 4.03 7.71 -17.72
CA ALA A 157 5.06 8.10 -16.77
C ALA A 157 6.30 7.23 -16.97
N VAL A 158 7.48 7.84 -16.95
CA VAL A 158 8.72 7.13 -17.24
C VAL A 158 9.43 6.75 -15.94
N VAL A 159 9.72 5.45 -15.79
CA VAL A 159 10.47 4.92 -14.66
C VAL A 159 11.89 5.47 -14.66
N LYS A 160 12.35 5.99 -13.52
CA LYS A 160 13.70 6.55 -13.36
C LYS A 160 14.24 6.41 -11.93
N GLY A 161 15.56 6.49 -11.78
CA GLY A 161 16.21 6.55 -10.46
C GLY A 161 16.13 5.26 -9.63
N CYS A 162 16.04 4.09 -10.26
CA CYS A 162 15.94 2.80 -9.58
C CYS A 162 17.23 1.94 -9.63
N ARG A 163 18.35 2.51 -10.09
CA ARG A 163 19.66 1.81 -10.18
C ARG A 163 20.57 2.05 -8.99
N ASP A 164 20.44 3.22 -8.36
CA ASP A 164 21.30 3.64 -7.24
C ASP A 164 20.61 3.51 -5.87
N VAL A 165 19.35 3.06 -5.84
CA VAL A 165 18.57 2.87 -4.61
C VAL A 165 19.20 1.76 -3.77
N GLN A 166 19.51 2.09 -2.52
CA GLN A 166 20.04 1.20 -1.50
C GLN A 166 19.04 1.03 -0.36
N LYS A 167 19.32 0.10 0.56
CA LYS A 167 18.45 -0.14 1.73
C LYS A 167 18.25 1.12 2.58
N LYS A 168 19.29 1.94 2.74
CA LYS A 168 19.26 3.19 3.51
C LYS A 168 18.25 4.22 2.98
N ASP A 169 17.91 4.15 1.70
CA ASP A 169 16.97 5.06 1.04
C ASP A 169 15.50 4.67 1.31
N LEU A 170 15.26 3.50 1.91
CA LEU A 170 13.93 3.07 2.29
C LEU A 170 13.47 3.81 3.56
N ILE A 171 12.51 4.70 3.37
CA ILE A 171 11.92 5.56 4.40
C ILE A 171 11.45 4.72 5.59
N HIS A 172 12.00 5.05 6.77
CA HIS A 172 11.79 4.40 8.08
C HIS A 172 12.16 2.90 8.16
N ASN A 173 12.77 2.36 7.11
CA ASN A 173 13.03 0.93 6.93
C ASN A 173 14.46 0.65 6.44
N GLY A 174 15.41 1.54 6.76
CA GLY A 174 16.81 1.45 6.30
C GLY A 174 17.76 0.57 7.12
N TYR A 175 17.27 -0.10 8.16
CA TYR A 175 18.08 -0.96 9.02
C TYR A 175 18.68 -2.16 8.26
N LEU A 176 19.97 -2.40 8.50
CA LEU A 176 20.81 -3.43 7.89
C LEU A 176 21.54 -4.23 8.99
N PRO A 177 20.85 -5.11 9.72
CA PRO A 177 21.50 -6.00 10.69
C PRO A 177 22.37 -7.05 10.01
N ALA A 178 23.35 -7.57 10.74
CA ALA A 178 23.96 -8.86 10.41
C ALA A 178 22.93 -9.96 10.67
N ILE A 179 22.42 -10.57 9.59
CA ILE A 179 21.47 -11.68 9.66
C ILE A 179 22.23 -13.00 9.62
N GLU A 180 21.97 -13.83 10.63
CA GLU A 180 22.45 -15.21 10.69
C GLU A 180 21.24 -16.15 10.69
N VAL A 181 21.33 -17.23 9.92
CA VAL A 181 20.32 -18.29 9.87
C VAL A 181 21.02 -19.62 10.07
N ASP A 182 20.66 -20.33 11.13
CA ASP A 182 21.18 -21.66 11.40
C ASP A 182 20.61 -22.67 10.36
N PRO A 183 21.44 -23.42 9.63
CA PRO A 183 20.98 -24.28 8.54
C PRO A 183 20.27 -25.56 9.01
N GLN A 184 20.36 -25.93 10.28
CA GLN A 184 19.74 -27.13 10.84
C GLN A 184 18.45 -26.81 11.61
N THR A 185 18.45 -25.72 12.37
CA THR A 185 17.35 -25.33 13.26
C THR A 185 16.49 -24.19 12.72
N TYR A 186 16.95 -23.49 11.68
CA TYR A 186 16.34 -22.30 11.09
C TYR A 186 16.16 -21.14 12.07
N GLN A 187 16.89 -21.15 13.19
CA GLN A 187 16.95 -20.00 14.09
C GLN A 187 17.54 -18.80 13.38
N VAL A 188 16.84 -17.68 13.45
CA VAL A 188 17.26 -16.42 12.83
C VAL A 188 17.75 -15.47 13.91
N LYS A 189 18.93 -14.88 13.72
CA LYS A 189 19.45 -13.82 14.59
C LYS A 189 19.68 -12.55 13.79
N ALA A 190 19.48 -11.40 14.44
CA ALA A 190 19.91 -10.10 13.95
C ALA A 190 20.84 -9.47 14.98
N ASP A 191 22.06 -9.14 14.58
CA ASP A 191 23.10 -8.59 15.47
C ASP A 191 23.30 -9.45 16.73
N GLY A 192 23.34 -10.78 16.55
CA GLY A 192 23.46 -11.77 17.62
C GLY A 192 22.18 -12.03 18.44
N VAL A 193 21.11 -11.25 18.24
CA VAL A 193 19.84 -11.38 18.98
C VAL A 193 18.87 -12.32 18.26
N LEU A 194 18.40 -13.36 18.95
CA LEU A 194 17.40 -14.29 18.42
C LEU A 194 16.09 -13.57 18.08
N LEU A 195 15.63 -13.75 16.84
CA LEU A 195 14.35 -13.25 16.35
C LEU A 195 13.27 -14.33 16.52
N TRP A 196 12.53 -14.26 17.63
CA TRP A 196 11.45 -15.19 17.94
C TRP A 196 10.18 -14.43 18.36
N CYS A 197 9.01 -14.98 18.01
CA CYS A 197 7.74 -14.54 18.55
C CYS A 197 6.67 -15.63 18.40
N GLU A 198 5.76 -15.73 19.36
CA GLU A 198 4.63 -16.66 19.30
C GLU A 198 3.67 -16.29 18.16
N PRO A 199 2.97 -17.26 17.54
CA PRO A 199 1.87 -16.98 16.63
C PRO A 199 0.74 -16.24 17.36
N ALA A 200 -0.04 -15.45 16.62
CA ALA A 200 -1.21 -14.77 17.18
C ALA A 200 -2.46 -15.63 16.93
N GLU A 201 -3.25 -15.88 17.97
CA GLU A 201 -4.51 -16.65 17.88
C GLU A 201 -5.65 -15.81 17.28
N VAL A 202 -5.66 -14.50 17.56
CA VAL A 202 -6.69 -13.56 17.11
C VAL A 202 -6.04 -12.31 16.53
N LEU A 203 -6.59 -11.83 15.42
CA LEU A 203 -6.15 -10.60 14.75
C LEU A 203 -7.25 -9.53 14.77
N PRO A 204 -6.89 -8.24 14.88
CA PRO A 204 -7.82 -7.18 14.53
C PRO A 204 -8.11 -7.22 13.04
N MET A 205 -9.05 -6.39 12.57
CA MET A 205 -9.28 -6.22 11.13
C MET A 205 -9.65 -7.54 10.42
N ALA A 206 -10.37 -8.43 11.12
CA ALA A 206 -10.75 -9.76 10.65
C ALA A 206 -12.27 -9.98 10.86
N GLN A 207 -12.68 -10.98 11.65
CA GLN A 207 -14.06 -11.46 11.82
C GLN A 207 -15.12 -10.38 12.10
N ARG A 208 -14.73 -9.23 12.70
CA ARG A 208 -15.65 -8.10 12.94
C ARG A 208 -16.16 -7.44 11.64
N TYR A 209 -15.40 -7.51 10.54
CA TYR A 209 -15.60 -6.66 9.36
C TYR A 209 -16.02 -7.42 8.10
N PHE A 210 -15.79 -8.71 8.05
CA PHE A 210 -16.01 -9.53 6.87
C PHE A 210 -17.16 -10.50 7.12
N LEU A 211 -18.03 -10.62 6.12
CA LEU A 211 -19.15 -11.57 6.15
C LEU A 211 -18.65 -13.02 6.03
N PHE A 212 -17.48 -13.21 5.40
CA PHE A 212 -16.77 -14.46 5.20
C PHE A 212 -15.27 -14.25 5.39
#